data_AF-A0A2D4N9V0-F1
#
_entry.id   AF-A0A2D4N9V0-F1
#
_cell.length_a   1.000
_cell.length_b   1.000
_cell.length_c   1.000
_cell.angle_alpha   90.00
_cell.angle_beta   90.00
_cell.angle_gamma   90.00
#
_symmetry.space_group_name_H-M   'P 1'
#
loop_
_entity.id
_entity.type
_entity.pdbx_description
1 polymer ?
#
loop_
_entity_poly.entity_id
_entity_poly.type
_entity_poly.pdbx_seq_one_letter_code
_entity_poly.pdbx_strand_id
1 'polypeptide(L)'
;QQQNAPVAETNIDELVLQTKKMSRRQALELQKCEEILNKLVKYRFSWPFREPVTTEEAEDYFEVISSPMDFQTMQSKCSCGSYRSVQDFLSDMKQVFVNAEQYNQNGSYVLTCLEKTEQCLIDMIHKHLPGHTYMRRKRKRSLVQPGQEFGEADGDSDPEALEYTKGRRRRK
;
A
#
# COMPACT_ATOMS: atom_id res chain seq x y z
N GLN A 1 -45.90 -0.01 -46.77
CA GLN A 1 -44.45 0.26 -46.91
C GLN A 1 -43.83 0.02 -45.55
N GLN A 2 -43.00 -1.01 -45.38
CA GLN A 2 -42.28 -1.28 -44.14
C GLN A 2 -40.80 -1.22 -44.48
N GLN A 3 -40.13 -0.14 -44.06
CA GLN A 3 -38.67 -0.04 -44.17
C GLN A 3 -38.07 -0.83 -43.00
N ASN A 4 -37.36 -1.92 -43.32
CA ASN A 4 -36.49 -2.59 -42.37
C ASN A 4 -35.23 -1.74 -42.17
N ALA A 5 -34.98 -1.32 -40.94
CA ALA A 5 -33.72 -0.70 -40.54
C ALA A 5 -32.59 -1.74 -40.57
N PRO A 6 -31.35 -1.36 -40.91
CA PRO A 6 -30.23 -2.30 -40.94
C PRO A 6 -29.83 -2.63 -39.49
N VAL A 7 -29.88 -3.91 -39.15
CA VAL A 7 -29.23 -4.43 -37.95
C VAL A 7 -27.73 -4.24 -38.17
N ALA A 8 -27.09 -3.43 -37.33
CA ALA A 8 -25.64 -3.27 -37.34
C ALA A 8 -25.02 -4.63 -37.01
N GLU A 9 -24.60 -5.38 -38.03
CA GLU A 9 -23.76 -6.56 -37.86
C GLU A 9 -22.41 -6.09 -37.30
N THR A 10 -22.27 -6.18 -35.98
CA THR A 10 -20.99 -5.94 -35.31
C THR A 10 -19.97 -6.93 -35.86
N ASN A 11 -18.94 -6.40 -36.52
CA ASN A 11 -17.88 -7.21 -37.12
C ASN A 11 -17.08 -7.91 -36.02
N ILE A 12 -17.16 -9.25 -35.97
CA ILE A 12 -16.52 -10.10 -34.95
C ILE A 12 -15.00 -9.86 -34.90
N ASP A 13 -14.37 -9.60 -36.04
CA ASP A 13 -12.92 -9.35 -36.12
C ASP A 13 -12.52 -8.06 -35.38
N GLU A 14 -13.38 -7.03 -35.42
CA GLU A 14 -13.14 -5.77 -34.71
C GLU A 14 -13.19 -5.97 -33.19
N LEU A 15 -14.16 -6.76 -32.70
CA LEU A 15 -14.30 -7.10 -31.28
C LEU A 15 -13.11 -7.93 -30.77
N VAL A 16 -12.62 -8.88 -31.58
CA VAL A 16 -11.42 -9.68 -31.26
C VAL A 16 -10.15 -8.80 -31.23
N LEU A 17 -10.02 -7.84 -32.13
CA LEU A 17 -8.89 -6.91 -32.12
C LEU A 17 -8.94 -5.98 -30.90
N GLN A 18 -10.13 -5.52 -30.52
CA GLN A 18 -10.31 -4.64 -29.36
C GLN A 18 -9.99 -5.36 -28.05
N THR A 19 -10.46 -6.60 -27.87
CA THR A 19 -10.14 -7.43 -26.69
C THR A 19 -8.65 -7.73 -26.58
N LYS A 20 -7.98 -8.08 -27.68
CA LYS A 20 -6.51 -8.26 -27.70
C LYS A 20 -5.76 -6.98 -27.33
N LYS A 21 -6.19 -5.81 -27.83
CA LYS A 21 -5.60 -4.51 -27.48
C LYS A 21 -5.78 -4.18 -25.99
N MET A 22 -6.97 -4.44 -25.42
CA MET A 22 -7.23 -4.25 -23.99
C MET A 22 -6.36 -5.16 -23.12
N SER A 23 -6.24 -6.43 -23.48
CA SER A 23 -5.37 -7.39 -22.77
C SER A 23 -3.89 -6.97 -22.80
N ARG A 24 -3.39 -6.49 -23.95
CA ARG A 24 -2.02 -5.95 -24.04
C ARG A 24 -1.82 -4.71 -23.18
N ARG A 25 -2.78 -3.78 -23.17
CA ARG A 25 -2.74 -2.59 -22.32
C ARG A 25 -2.68 -2.98 -20.85
N GLN A 26 -3.53 -3.90 -20.42
CA GLN A 26 -3.57 -4.41 -19.04
C GLN A 26 -2.24 -5.02 -18.62
N ALA A 27 -1.61 -5.84 -19.49
CA ALA A 27 -0.30 -6.42 -19.22
C ALA A 27 0.78 -5.34 -19.02
N LEU A 28 0.80 -4.29 -19.85
CA LEU A 28 1.73 -3.17 -19.71
C LEU A 28 1.48 -2.38 -18.42
N GLU A 29 0.23 -2.16 -18.03
CA GLU A 29 -0.11 -1.48 -16.78
C GLU A 29 0.32 -2.28 -15.55
N LEU A 30 0.19 -3.61 -15.58
CA LEU A 30 0.69 -4.49 -14.51
C LEU A 30 2.22 -4.49 -14.43
N GLN A 31 2.92 -4.48 -15.56
CA GLN A 31 4.37 -4.29 -15.59
C GLN A 31 4.78 -2.95 -14.94
N LYS A 32 4.01 -1.87 -15.17
CA LYS A 32 4.25 -0.59 -14.50
C LYS A 32 4.00 -0.65 -13.00
N CYS A 33 3.02 -1.42 -12.52
CA CYS A 33 2.82 -1.63 -11.08
C CYS A 33 4.06 -2.27 -10.44
N GLU A 34 4.64 -3.28 -11.08
CA GLU A 34 5.86 -3.94 -10.61
C GLU A 34 7.07 -2.98 -10.60
N GLU A 35 7.26 -2.20 -11.66
CA GLU A 35 8.30 -1.17 -11.72
C GLU A 35 8.18 -0.14 -10.58
N ILE A 36 6.95 0.28 -10.27
CA ILE A 36 6.65 1.21 -9.17
C ILE A 36 7.00 0.56 -7.83
N LEU A 37 6.55 -0.67 -7.58
CA LEU A 37 6.84 -1.40 -6.35
C LEU A 37 8.35 -1.54 -6.12
N ASN A 38 9.10 -1.92 -7.17
CA ASN A 38 10.56 -2.05 -7.11
C ASN A 38 11.27 -0.72 -6.79
N LYS A 39 10.72 0.42 -7.22
CA LYS A 39 11.22 1.74 -6.83
C LYS A 39 10.87 2.08 -5.38
N LEU A 40 9.66 1.74 -4.92
CA LEU A 40 9.23 1.96 -3.54
C LEU A 40 10.06 1.14 -2.55
N VAL A 41 10.39 -0.11 -2.84
CA VAL A 41 11.28 -0.93 -1.99
C VAL A 41 12.64 -0.26 -1.79
N LYS A 42 13.18 0.44 -2.80
CA LYS A 42 14.44 1.17 -2.71
C LYS A 42 14.31 2.57 -2.07
N TYR A 43 13.09 3.06 -1.86
CA TYR A 43 12.86 4.38 -1.29
C TYR A 43 13.27 4.42 0.19
N ARG A 44 13.97 5.48 0.61
CA ARG A 44 14.60 5.54 1.95
C ARG A 44 13.61 5.38 3.11
N PHE A 45 12.36 5.84 2.94
CA PHE A 45 11.35 5.79 3.99
C PHE A 45 10.45 4.55 3.94
N SER A 46 10.65 3.64 2.98
CA SER A 46 9.80 2.45 2.85
C SER A 46 10.18 1.32 3.77
N TRP A 47 11.30 1.42 4.49
CA TRP A 47 11.86 0.33 5.28
C TRP A 47 10.87 -0.39 6.22
N PRO A 48 9.88 0.27 6.88
CA PRO A 48 8.94 -0.45 7.76
C PRO A 48 7.95 -1.36 7.02
N PHE A 49 7.86 -1.23 5.69
CA PHE A 49 6.85 -1.90 4.86
C PHE A 49 7.43 -2.95 3.93
N ARG A 50 8.76 -3.15 3.96
CA ARG A 50 9.47 -3.99 2.98
C ARG A 50 9.21 -5.47 3.20
N GLU A 51 9.18 -5.87 4.46
CA GLU A 51 9.10 -7.26 4.90
C GLU A 51 7.85 -7.47 5.77
N PRO A 52 7.34 -8.71 5.88
CA PRO A 52 6.26 -9.04 6.79
C PRO A 52 6.64 -8.71 8.24
N VAL A 53 5.70 -8.14 9.01
CA VAL A 53 5.89 -7.90 10.45
C VAL A 53 5.88 -9.24 11.18
N THR A 54 6.87 -9.47 12.05
CA THR A 54 6.96 -10.71 12.83
C THR A 54 6.45 -10.55 14.27
N THR A 55 6.25 -11.66 14.97
CA THR A 55 5.84 -11.66 16.38
C THR A 55 6.94 -11.15 17.31
N GLU A 56 8.22 -11.33 16.96
CA GLU A 56 9.36 -10.81 17.72
C GLU A 56 9.42 -9.28 17.65
N GLU A 57 8.99 -8.75 16.52
CA GLU A 57 8.86 -7.32 16.28
C GLU A 57 7.66 -6.70 17.00
N ALA A 58 6.57 -7.44 17.07
CA ALA A 58 5.26 -6.96 17.48
C ALA A 58 4.39 -8.14 17.96
N GLU A 59 4.42 -8.42 19.26
CA GLU A 59 3.81 -9.61 19.86
C GLU A 59 2.28 -9.71 19.60
N ASP A 60 1.56 -8.59 19.66
CA ASP A 60 0.10 -8.52 19.47
C ASP A 60 -0.33 -8.19 18.02
N TYR A 61 0.61 -8.18 17.06
CA TYR A 61 0.33 -7.69 15.70
C TYR A 61 -0.82 -8.42 15.03
N PHE A 62 -0.83 -9.75 15.08
CA PHE A 62 -1.85 -10.58 14.43
C PHE A 62 -3.17 -10.63 15.20
N GLU A 63 -3.20 -10.17 16.45
CA GLU A 63 -4.45 -9.95 17.19
C GLU A 63 -5.12 -8.64 16.74
N VAL A 64 -4.30 -7.63 16.41
CA VAL A 64 -4.77 -6.30 15.99
C VAL A 64 -5.03 -6.23 14.49
N ILE A 65 -4.22 -6.90 13.66
CA ILE A 65 -4.22 -6.81 12.20
C ILE A 65 -4.70 -8.11 11.56
N SER A 66 -5.90 -8.06 10.98
CA SER A 66 -6.56 -9.22 10.39
C SER A 66 -6.05 -9.61 8.99
N SER A 67 -5.43 -8.69 8.26
CA SER A 67 -4.96 -8.93 6.90
C SER A 67 -3.57 -8.32 6.70
N PRO A 68 -2.51 -9.00 7.16
CA PRO A 68 -1.13 -8.58 6.95
C PRO A 68 -0.81 -8.41 5.46
N MET A 69 -0.01 -7.40 5.14
CA MET A 69 0.49 -7.14 3.79
C MET A 69 1.77 -6.29 3.89
N ASP A 70 2.69 -6.53 2.97
CA ASP A 70 4.02 -5.92 2.90
C ASP A 70 4.55 -5.97 1.45
N PHE A 71 5.64 -5.27 1.16
CA PHE A 71 6.14 -5.17 -0.21
C PHE A 71 6.76 -6.47 -0.74
N GLN A 72 7.37 -7.31 0.09
CA GLN A 72 7.89 -8.61 -0.33
C GLN A 72 6.75 -9.54 -0.75
N THR A 73 5.67 -9.58 0.02
CA THR A 73 4.44 -10.30 -0.35
C THR A 73 3.88 -9.75 -1.66
N MET A 74 3.80 -8.43 -1.82
CA MET A 74 3.35 -7.83 -3.07
C MET A 74 4.26 -8.14 -4.27
N GLN A 75 5.58 -8.19 -4.08
CA GLN A 75 6.55 -8.57 -5.11
C GLN A 75 6.32 -10.02 -5.56
N SER A 76 6.06 -10.91 -4.60
CA SER A 76 5.72 -12.31 -4.87
C SER A 76 4.40 -12.42 -5.64
N LYS A 77 3.39 -11.60 -5.30
CA LYS A 77 2.14 -11.53 -6.06
C LYS A 77 2.33 -11.02 -7.49
N CYS A 78 3.24 -10.07 -7.73
CA CYS A 78 3.60 -9.63 -9.07
C CYS A 78 4.23 -10.78 -9.87
N SER A 79 5.25 -11.45 -9.33
CA SER A 79 5.99 -12.52 -10.03
C SER A 79 5.13 -13.75 -10.33
N CYS A 80 4.18 -14.08 -9.45
CA CYS A 80 3.22 -15.15 -9.65
C CYS A 80 2.02 -14.76 -10.55
N GLY A 81 1.96 -13.53 -11.07
CA GLY A 81 0.84 -13.06 -11.89
C GLY A 81 -0.50 -13.02 -11.14
N SER A 82 -0.47 -12.80 -9.81
CA SER A 82 -1.66 -12.83 -8.96
C SER A 82 -2.55 -11.59 -9.12
N TYR A 83 -1.99 -10.47 -9.57
CA TYR A 83 -2.77 -9.26 -9.84
C TYR A 83 -3.41 -9.32 -11.21
N ARG A 84 -4.75 -9.20 -11.25
CA ARG A 84 -5.51 -9.17 -12.51
C ARG A 84 -5.71 -7.74 -13.00
N SER A 85 -5.59 -6.75 -12.13
CA SER A 85 -5.76 -5.34 -12.47
C SER A 85 -4.82 -4.45 -11.64
N VAL A 86 -4.64 -3.21 -12.10
CA VAL A 86 -3.96 -2.16 -11.31
C VAL A 86 -4.69 -1.94 -9.99
N GLN A 87 -6.02 -2.05 -9.98
CA GLN A 87 -6.84 -1.86 -8.79
C GLN A 87 -6.52 -2.92 -7.72
N ASP A 88 -6.26 -4.17 -8.10
CA ASP A 88 -5.86 -5.21 -7.15
C ASP A 88 -4.52 -4.87 -6.48
N PHE A 89 -3.54 -4.43 -7.27
CA PHE A 89 -2.25 -3.97 -6.78
C PHE A 89 -2.40 -2.76 -5.83
N LEU A 90 -3.20 -1.77 -6.21
CA LEU A 90 -3.44 -0.59 -5.37
C LEU A 90 -4.23 -0.93 -4.10
N SER A 91 -5.05 -1.99 -4.12
CA SER A 91 -5.76 -2.47 -2.93
C SER A 91 -4.78 -2.98 -1.88
N ASP A 92 -3.82 -3.81 -2.27
CA ASP A 92 -2.78 -4.30 -1.35
C ASP A 92 -1.87 -3.18 -0.86
N MET A 93 -1.50 -2.24 -1.75
CA MET A 93 -0.73 -1.06 -1.35
C MET A 93 -1.48 -0.22 -0.30
N LYS A 94 -2.81 -0.09 -0.42
CA LYS A 94 -3.64 0.54 0.61
C LYS A 94 -3.65 -0.28 1.90
N GLN A 95 -3.71 -1.61 1.79
CA GLN A 95 -3.72 -2.50 2.97
C GLN A 95 -2.46 -2.33 3.81
N VAL A 96 -1.28 -2.23 3.18
CA VAL A 96 0.00 -1.92 3.87
C VAL A 96 -0.13 -0.67 4.75
N PHE A 97 -0.60 0.44 4.17
CA PHE A 97 -0.70 1.70 4.90
C PHE A 97 -1.85 1.74 5.92
N VAL A 98 -2.97 1.07 5.63
CA VAL A 98 -4.09 0.92 6.59
C VAL A 98 -3.64 0.13 7.81
N ASN A 99 -2.90 -0.96 7.63
CA ASN A 99 -2.36 -1.75 8.74
C ASN A 99 -1.39 -0.93 9.59
N ALA A 100 -0.51 -0.16 8.95
CA ALA A 100 0.42 0.70 9.63
C ALA A 100 -0.28 1.78 10.47
N GLU A 101 -1.30 2.47 9.93
CA GLU A 101 -2.14 3.38 10.73
C GLU A 101 -2.93 2.67 11.82
N GLN A 102 -3.38 1.43 11.55
CA GLN A 102 -4.15 0.64 12.50
C GLN A 102 -3.33 0.35 13.76
N TYR A 103 -2.12 -0.16 13.56
CA TYR A 103 -1.25 -0.67 14.62
C TYR A 103 -0.44 0.42 15.32
N ASN A 104 0.10 1.40 14.58
CA ASN A 104 1.05 2.36 15.13
C ASN A 104 0.37 3.56 15.79
N GLN A 105 1.02 4.14 16.80
CA GLN A 105 0.55 5.33 17.51
C GLN A 105 0.69 6.59 16.64
N ASN A 106 -0.20 7.56 16.85
CA ASN A 106 -0.11 8.87 16.19
C ASN A 106 1.24 9.53 16.52
N GLY A 107 1.90 10.10 15.52
CA GLY A 107 3.22 10.73 15.68
C GLY A 107 4.39 9.75 15.68
N SER A 108 4.17 8.44 15.54
CA SER A 108 5.27 7.49 15.42
C SER A 108 6.08 7.72 14.14
N TYR A 109 7.36 7.34 14.17
CA TYR A 109 8.22 7.45 13.00
C TYR A 109 7.75 6.55 11.84
N VAL A 110 7.12 5.41 12.13
CA VAL A 110 6.50 4.54 11.12
C VAL A 110 5.42 5.28 10.34
N LEU A 111 4.59 6.09 11.01
CA LEU A 111 3.58 6.90 10.32
C LEU A 111 4.19 8.06 9.53
N THR A 112 5.30 8.64 9.99
CA THR A 112 6.08 9.58 9.17
C THR A 112 6.60 8.91 7.89
N CYS A 113 7.14 7.69 8.01
CA CYS A 113 7.59 6.88 6.87
C CYS A 113 6.44 6.56 5.90
N LEU A 114 5.26 6.25 6.43
CA LEU A 114 4.05 6.00 5.65
C LEU A 114 3.72 7.20 4.78
N GLU A 115 3.60 8.40 5.35
CA GLU A 115 3.19 9.59 4.61
C GLU A 115 4.13 9.90 3.44
N LYS A 116 5.44 9.73 3.66
CA LYS A 116 6.46 9.96 2.62
C LYS A 116 6.44 8.89 1.54
N THR A 117 6.24 7.64 1.92
CA THR A 117 6.17 6.51 0.98
C THR A 117 4.89 6.57 0.15
N GLU A 118 3.77 6.93 0.78
CA GLU A 118 2.47 7.13 0.13
C GLU A 118 2.52 8.29 -0.88
N GLN A 119 3.14 9.42 -0.53
CA GLN A 119 3.32 10.52 -1.47
C GLN A 119 4.18 10.09 -2.68
N CYS A 120 5.27 9.36 -2.43
CA CYS A 120 6.12 8.81 -3.48
C CYS A 120 5.35 7.87 -4.43
N LEU A 121 4.46 7.03 -3.88
CA LEU A 121 3.55 6.21 -4.67
C LEU A 121 2.63 7.07 -5.54
N ILE A 122 1.96 8.08 -4.97
CA ILE A 122 1.03 8.96 -5.71
C ILE A 122 1.74 9.59 -6.91
N ASP A 123 2.93 10.14 -6.70
CA ASP A 123 3.73 10.77 -7.75
C ASP A 123 4.08 9.77 -8.87
N MET A 124 4.42 8.53 -8.50
CA MET A 124 4.73 7.46 -9.47
C MET A 124 3.49 7.00 -10.23
N ILE A 125 2.33 6.88 -9.58
CA ILE A 125 1.07 6.50 -10.23
C ILE A 125 0.68 7.57 -11.26
N HIS A 126 0.72 8.85 -10.88
CA HIS A 126 0.44 9.94 -11.82
C HIS A 126 1.37 9.94 -13.03
N LYS A 127 2.66 9.63 -12.81
CA LYS A 127 3.67 9.62 -13.89
C LYS A 127 3.57 8.40 -14.81
N HIS A 128 3.34 7.21 -14.26
CA HIS A 128 3.53 5.95 -14.98
C HIS A 128 2.22 5.22 -15.32
N LEU A 129 1.11 5.56 -14.66
CA LEU A 129 -0.20 4.96 -14.87
C LEU A 129 -1.27 6.05 -15.08
N PRO A 130 -1.15 6.87 -16.14
CA PRO A 130 -2.13 7.91 -16.42
C PRO A 130 -3.51 7.28 -16.67
N GLY A 131 -4.50 7.68 -15.88
CA GLY A 131 -5.85 7.10 -15.89
C GLY A 131 -6.17 6.25 -14.66
N HIS A 132 -5.17 5.92 -13.84
CA HIS A 132 -5.37 5.33 -12.51
C HIS A 132 -5.14 6.38 -11.44
N THR A 133 -5.97 6.36 -10.40
CA THR A 133 -5.86 7.27 -9.26
C THR A 133 -5.66 6.48 -7.98
N TYR A 134 -4.68 6.90 -7.18
CA TYR A 134 -4.53 6.40 -5.83
C TYR A 134 -5.25 7.32 -4.85
N MET A 135 -6.29 6.79 -4.20
CA MET A 135 -7.00 7.50 -3.14
C MET A 135 -7.14 6.60 -1.92
N ARG A 136 -6.65 7.08 -0.78
CA ARG A 136 -6.83 6.48 0.54
C ARG A 136 -7.54 7.50 1.44
N ARG A 137 -8.67 7.11 2.03
CA ARG A 137 -9.40 7.97 2.97
C ARG A 137 -8.65 7.96 4.30
N LYS A 138 -8.03 9.09 4.68
CA LYS A 138 -7.48 9.26 6.03
C LYS A 138 -8.64 9.27 7.04
N ARG A 139 -8.77 8.25 7.88
CA ARG A 139 -9.75 8.26 8.97
C ARG A 139 -9.32 9.29 10.01
N LYS A 140 -10.15 10.32 10.29
CA LYS A 140 -10.03 11.11 11.52
C LYS A 140 -10.32 10.17 12.69
N ARG A 141 -9.28 9.69 13.38
CA ARG A 141 -9.48 9.03 14.68
C ARG A 141 -9.93 10.11 15.67
N SER A 142 -11.13 9.93 16.24
CA SER A 142 -11.61 10.74 17.35
C SER A 142 -10.62 10.63 18.51
N LEU A 143 -10.21 11.77 19.05
CA LEU A 143 -9.46 11.88 20.29
C LEU A 143 -10.27 11.21 21.41
N VAL A 144 -9.90 9.99 21.79
CA VAL A 144 -10.34 9.37 23.04
C VAL A 144 -9.06 8.99 23.77
N GLN A 145 -8.68 9.81 24.75
CA GLN A 145 -7.61 9.51 25.71
C GLN A 145 -8.20 8.75 26.90
N PRO A 146 -7.57 7.66 27.35
CA PRO A 146 -7.55 7.31 28.76
C PRO A 146 -6.15 7.62 29.31
N GLY A 147 -6.10 8.48 30.33
CA GLY A 147 -4.85 8.89 30.96
C GLY A 147 -4.20 7.81 31.82
N GLN A 148 -2.89 7.96 32.07
CA GLN A 148 -2.23 7.61 33.34
C GLN A 148 -0.78 8.09 33.38
N GLU A 149 -0.56 9.08 34.24
CA GLU A 149 0.54 9.31 35.20
C GLU A 149 2.01 9.36 34.74
N PHE A 150 2.61 10.51 35.07
CA PHE A 150 4.03 10.83 35.04
C PHE A 150 4.80 10.05 36.11
N GLY A 151 5.99 9.57 35.75
CA GLY A 151 7.03 9.17 36.70
C GLY A 151 8.37 9.75 36.21
N GLU A 152 8.92 10.66 36.98
CA GLU A 152 10.24 11.27 36.78
C GLU A 152 11.36 10.27 37.09
N ALA A 153 12.46 10.32 36.32
CA ALA A 153 13.78 9.93 36.79
C ALA A 153 14.85 10.57 35.88
N ASP A 154 15.68 11.42 36.48
CA ASP A 154 16.87 12.03 35.91
C ASP A 154 17.96 10.99 35.58
N GLY A 155 18.80 11.27 34.58
CA GLY A 155 20.01 10.50 34.28
C GLY A 155 20.66 10.89 32.95
N ASP A 156 21.71 11.68 33.04
CA ASP A 156 22.56 12.21 31.97
C ASP A 156 23.56 11.18 31.39
N SER A 157 23.99 11.42 30.14
CA SER A 157 25.17 10.90 29.38
C SER A 157 25.06 9.77 28.33
N ASP A 158 25.39 10.21 27.10
CA ASP A 158 26.14 9.62 25.96
C ASP A 158 25.37 9.14 24.67
N PRO A 159 25.70 9.63 23.45
CA PRO A 159 24.86 9.48 22.27
C PRO A 159 25.49 8.64 21.15
N GLU A 160 25.49 7.31 21.22
CA GLU A 160 25.69 6.48 20.02
C GLU A 160 25.30 5.01 20.23
N ALA A 161 24.10 4.62 19.80
CA ALA A 161 23.76 3.29 19.25
C ALA A 161 22.23 3.13 19.10
N LEU A 162 21.75 3.13 17.85
CA LEU A 162 20.68 2.27 17.34
C LEU A 162 19.55 1.83 18.31
N GLU A 163 18.65 2.74 18.68
CA GLU A 163 17.30 2.37 19.14
C GLU A 163 16.25 2.78 18.08
N TYR A 164 15.97 1.88 17.13
CA TYR A 164 14.83 2.01 16.20
C TYR A 164 13.55 1.31 16.72
N THR A 165 13.47 1.04 18.03
CA THR A 165 12.40 0.25 18.65
C THR A 165 11.56 1.05 19.66
N LYS A 166 11.20 2.30 19.36
CA LYS A 166 10.20 3.03 20.17
C LYS A 166 9.12 3.64 19.28
N GLY A 167 7.99 2.94 19.21
CA GLY A 167 6.79 3.39 18.47
C GLY A 167 5.67 2.35 18.35
N ARG A 168 5.92 1.09 18.72
CA ARG A 168 4.91 0.02 18.74
C ARG A 168 4.17 0.05 20.08
N ARG A 169 2.84 -0.08 20.05
CA ARG A 169 2.01 -0.13 21.26
C ARG A 169 2.43 -1.34 22.10
N ARG A 170 3.07 -1.11 23.24
CA ARG A 170 3.03 -2.08 24.34
C ARG A 170 1.73 -1.84 25.09
N ARG A 171 0.81 -2.81 25.13
CA ARG A 171 -0.17 -2.82 26.23
C ARG A 171 0.60 -3.17 27.51
N LYS A 172 0.37 -2.38 28.56
CA LYS A 172 0.63 -2.83 29.93
C LYS A 172 -0.34 -3.95 30.27
#